data_AF-A0A0N0VHM9-F1
#
_entry.id   AF-A0A0N0VHM9-F1
#
_cell.length_a   1.000
_cell.length_b   1.000
_cell.length_c   1.000
_cell.angle_alpha   90.00
_cell.angle_beta   90.00
_cell.angle_gamma   90.00
#
_symmetry.space_group_name_H-M   'P 1'
#
loop_
_entity.id
_entity.type
_entity.pdbx_description
1 polymer ?
#
loop_
_entity_poly.entity_id
_entity_poly.type
_entity_poly.pdbx_seq_one_letter_code
_entity_poly.pdbx_strand_id
1 'polypeptide(L)'
;MLSASTVLAARALIDRKSPQLWGAPGAPIIRMRGHHVVWKFQSYDMFVEHTHRRRHSDTRLLHYLGKHCPHPQKSLWSPDTPVTQDRHLFMLTTVDVDAFKYWFGVKRCRLSVGPWNILAKSGLLPPSYRQNSKIMPKPIFDKANLMKYYLANRKDLRVQEREAYLNYKNSIVKTPEERAAERPVAPFL
;
A
#
# COMPACT_ATOMS: atom_id res chain seq x y z
N MET A 1 32.31 -7.46 36.39
CA MET A 1 31.04 -7.10 35.71
C MET A 1 31.39 -6.41 34.41
N LEU A 2 31.53 -7.16 33.31
CA LEU A 2 31.81 -6.58 31.99
C LEU A 2 30.48 -6.36 31.28
N SER A 3 30.12 -5.09 31.12
CA SER A 3 28.99 -4.65 30.29
C SER A 3 29.27 -5.06 28.85
N ALA A 4 28.57 -6.07 28.37
CA ALA A 4 28.55 -6.42 26.95
C ALA A 4 27.74 -5.35 26.21
N SER A 5 28.42 -4.27 25.84
CA SER A 5 27.94 -3.33 24.84
C SER A 5 27.79 -4.10 23.53
N THR A 6 26.57 -4.55 23.23
CA THR A 6 26.22 -5.17 21.95
C THR A 6 26.25 -4.11 20.87
N VAL A 7 27.46 -3.77 20.41
CA VAL A 7 27.64 -3.11 19.12
C VAL A 7 27.15 -4.12 18.08
N LEU A 8 25.96 -3.89 17.54
CA LEU A 8 25.42 -4.62 16.39
C LEU A 8 26.35 -4.37 15.19
N ALA A 9 27.45 -5.11 15.12
CA ALA A 9 28.44 -4.95 14.07
C ALA A 9 27.84 -5.43 12.74
N ALA A 10 27.81 -4.53 11.76
CA ALA A 10 27.57 -4.92 10.38
C ALA A 10 28.58 -5.99 9.95
N ARG A 11 28.19 -6.87 9.01
CA ARG A 11 29.06 -7.98 8.58
C ARG A 11 30.41 -7.45 8.08
N ALA A 12 31.51 -8.04 8.58
CA ALA A 12 32.86 -7.76 8.11
C ALA A 12 33.04 -8.06 6.61
N LEU A 13 32.42 -9.15 6.13
CA LEU A 13 32.33 -9.48 4.72
C LEU A 13 30.87 -9.40 4.25
N ILE A 14 30.61 -8.46 3.34
CA ILE A 14 29.28 -8.16 2.80
C ILE A 14 28.84 -9.28 1.84
N ASP A 15 27.59 -9.72 1.97
CA ASP A 15 26.98 -10.56 0.93
C ASP A 15 26.72 -9.73 -0.33
N ARG A 16 27.54 -9.98 -1.35
CA ARG A 16 27.50 -9.25 -2.62
C ARG A 16 26.22 -9.48 -3.43
N LYS A 17 25.48 -10.57 -3.20
CA LYS A 17 24.29 -10.93 -4.00
C LYS A 17 23.02 -10.26 -3.50
N SER A 18 22.95 -9.92 -2.22
CA SER A 18 21.74 -9.36 -1.60
C SER A 18 22.01 -8.15 -0.71
N PRO A 19 22.72 -7.11 -1.20
CA PRO A 19 22.92 -5.90 -0.44
C PRO A 19 21.57 -5.24 -0.11
N GLN A 20 21.50 -4.63 1.06
CA GLN A 20 20.34 -3.90 1.55
C GLN A 20 20.84 -2.66 2.30
N LEU A 21 19.93 -1.73 2.56
CA LEU A 21 20.22 -0.48 3.26
C LEU A 21 19.82 -0.59 4.73
N TRP A 22 20.59 0.06 5.61
CA TRP A 22 20.27 0.30 7.03
C TRP A 22 20.22 -0.93 7.95
N GLY A 23 20.94 -2.01 7.62
CA GLY A 23 21.14 -3.14 8.52
C GLY A 23 19.90 -4.03 8.74
N ALA A 24 20.06 -5.08 9.55
CA ALA A 24 19.06 -6.14 9.74
C ALA A 24 18.53 -6.19 11.20
N PRO A 25 17.23 -6.45 11.43
CA PRO A 25 16.15 -6.53 10.45
C PRO A 25 15.65 -5.13 10.06
N GLY A 26 15.70 -4.79 8.77
CA GLY A 26 15.20 -3.49 8.31
C GLY A 26 13.67 -3.36 8.38
N ALA A 27 13.18 -2.19 7.95
CA ALA A 27 11.76 -1.82 7.94
C ALA A 27 10.85 -2.89 7.29
N PRO A 28 9.59 -3.01 7.72
CA PRO A 28 8.65 -3.91 7.08
C PRO A 28 8.38 -3.44 5.64
N ILE A 29 8.35 -4.40 4.73
CA ILE A 29 8.20 -4.20 3.29
C ILE A 29 7.17 -5.18 2.75
N ILE A 30 6.24 -4.66 1.96
CA ILE A 30 5.32 -5.43 1.16
C ILE A 30 6.07 -5.88 -0.10
N ARG A 31 6.23 -7.19 -0.24
CA ARG A 31 6.90 -7.84 -1.37
C ARG A 31 5.97 -8.82 -2.04
N MET A 32 6.33 -9.13 -3.28
CA MET A 32 5.73 -10.21 -4.04
C MET A 32 6.84 -11.21 -4.36
N ARG A 33 6.65 -12.49 -4.03
CA ARG A 33 7.62 -13.54 -4.31
C ARG A 33 6.95 -14.71 -5.01
N GLY A 34 7.62 -15.20 -6.05
CA GLY A 34 7.22 -16.42 -6.73
C GLY A 34 7.86 -17.65 -6.09
N HIS A 35 7.19 -18.78 -6.21
CA HIS A 35 7.83 -20.09 -6.02
C HIS A 35 8.78 -20.36 -7.18
N HIS A 36 9.95 -20.98 -6.96
CA HIS A 36 10.83 -21.39 -8.06
C HIS A 36 10.30 -22.68 -8.70
N VAL A 37 9.29 -22.54 -9.57
CA VAL A 37 8.63 -23.64 -10.28
C VAL A 37 8.59 -23.34 -11.79
N VAL A 38 8.14 -24.31 -12.59
CA VAL A 38 7.96 -24.12 -14.04
C VAL A 38 6.96 -22.97 -14.28
N TRP A 39 7.25 -22.10 -15.24
CA TRP A 39 6.49 -20.88 -15.51
C TRP A 39 4.97 -21.11 -15.62
N LYS A 40 4.52 -22.21 -16.25
CA LYS A 40 3.10 -22.55 -16.39
C LYS A 40 2.32 -22.72 -15.07
N PHE A 41 3.03 -22.97 -13.96
CA PHE A 41 2.46 -23.11 -12.62
C PHE A 41 2.94 -22.01 -11.67
N GLN A 42 3.55 -20.96 -12.23
CA GLN A 42 4.07 -19.86 -11.44
C GLN A 42 2.91 -19.10 -10.80
N SER A 43 2.99 -18.92 -9.49
CA SER A 43 2.15 -17.96 -8.78
C SER A 43 3.02 -17.12 -7.86
N TYR A 44 2.47 -15.98 -7.47
CA TYR A 44 3.15 -15.04 -6.62
C TYR A 44 2.36 -14.83 -5.34
N ASP A 45 3.06 -14.85 -4.21
CA ASP A 45 2.49 -14.49 -2.93
C ASP A 45 2.85 -13.04 -2.60
N MET A 46 1.85 -12.29 -2.17
CA MET A 46 2.01 -10.97 -1.59
C MET A 46 2.05 -11.12 -0.07
N PHE A 47 3.07 -10.55 0.56
CA PHE A 47 3.24 -10.63 2.01
C PHE A 47 4.03 -9.45 2.53
N VAL A 48 3.92 -9.26 3.84
CA VAL A 48 4.72 -8.32 4.62
C VAL A 48 5.89 -9.11 5.24
N GLU A 49 7.11 -8.66 5.00
CA GLU A 49 8.31 -9.18 5.67
C GLU A 49 9.26 -8.04 6.04
N HIS A 50 10.32 -8.33 6.79
CA HIS A 50 11.40 -7.36 6.98
C HIS A 50 12.24 -7.17 5.71
N THR A 51 12.87 -6.01 5.57
CA THR A 51 13.76 -5.71 4.43
C THR A 51 14.84 -6.78 4.24
N HIS A 52 15.47 -7.21 5.34
CA HIS A 52 16.34 -8.39 5.37
C HIS A 52 15.52 -9.63 5.69
N ARG A 53 15.53 -10.61 4.77
CA ARG A 53 14.78 -11.86 4.94
C ARG A 53 15.34 -12.67 6.11
N ARG A 54 14.49 -13.03 7.07
CA ARG A 54 14.83 -13.98 8.12
C ARG A 54 14.82 -15.40 7.54
N ARG A 55 15.98 -16.08 7.58
CA ARG A 55 16.11 -17.48 7.15
C ARG A 55 16.01 -18.47 8.32
N HIS A 56 16.42 -18.02 9.51
CA HIS A 56 16.53 -18.83 10.74
C HIS A 56 15.43 -18.53 11.77
N SER A 57 14.22 -18.19 11.33
CA SER A 57 13.06 -18.06 12.21
C SER A 57 11.92 -18.94 11.69
N ASP A 58 11.14 -19.50 12.61
CA ASP A 58 9.91 -20.22 12.29
C ASP A 58 8.89 -19.27 11.63
N THR A 59 8.87 -18.02 12.09
CA THR A 59 8.14 -16.91 11.48
C THR A 59 9.00 -16.19 10.44
N ARG A 60 8.91 -16.63 9.19
CA ARG A 60 9.68 -16.05 8.06
C ARG A 60 9.04 -14.80 7.46
N LEU A 61 7.77 -14.55 7.76
CA LEU A 61 6.97 -13.42 7.29
C LEU A 61 6.17 -12.81 8.46
N LEU A 62 5.83 -11.53 8.33
CA LEU A 62 5.03 -10.78 9.31
C LEU A 62 3.53 -10.99 9.06
N HIS A 63 3.11 -11.01 7.79
CA HIS A 63 1.71 -11.19 7.42
C HIS A 63 1.59 -11.67 5.98
N TYR A 64 0.63 -12.54 5.69
CA TYR A 64 0.30 -12.97 4.33
C TYR A 64 -0.84 -12.12 3.78
N LEU A 65 -0.63 -11.42 2.67
CA LEU A 65 -1.63 -10.51 2.10
C LEU A 65 -2.48 -11.15 1.00
N GLY A 66 -2.01 -12.24 0.38
CA GLY A 66 -2.78 -12.93 -0.65
C GLY A 66 -1.94 -13.45 -1.79
N LYS A 67 -2.61 -13.93 -2.84
CA LYS A 67 -2.00 -14.62 -3.98
C LYS A 67 -2.36 -13.93 -5.28
N HIS A 68 -1.38 -13.81 -6.16
CA HIS A 68 -1.53 -13.30 -7.51
C HIS A 68 -1.18 -14.38 -8.53
N CYS A 69 -2.10 -14.66 -9.46
CA CYS A 69 -1.85 -15.51 -10.62
C CYS A 69 -1.46 -14.63 -11.82
N PRO A 70 -0.25 -14.78 -12.37
CA PRO A 70 0.20 -14.00 -13.53
C PRO A 70 -0.34 -14.54 -14.86
N HIS A 71 -1.18 -15.59 -14.83
CA HIS A 71 -1.72 -16.22 -16.02
C HIS A 71 -3.16 -15.78 -16.26
N PRO A 72 -3.49 -15.32 -17.48
CA PRO A 72 -4.84 -14.93 -17.82
C PRO A 72 -5.75 -16.16 -17.92
N GLN A 73 -6.91 -16.11 -17.28
CA GLN A 73 -7.88 -17.20 -17.23
C GLN A 73 -9.19 -16.78 -17.90
N LYS A 74 -9.80 -17.69 -18.67
CA LYS A 74 -11.15 -17.48 -19.20
C LYS A 74 -12.14 -17.41 -18.03
N SER A 75 -13.11 -16.48 -18.05
CA SER A 75 -14.20 -16.53 -17.07
C SER A 75 -15.03 -17.79 -17.31
N LEU A 76 -15.04 -18.66 -16.31
CA LEU A 76 -15.90 -19.84 -16.26
C LEU A 76 -17.02 -19.70 -15.23
N TRP A 77 -17.05 -18.56 -14.52
CA TRP A 77 -17.94 -18.32 -13.39
C TRP A 77 -18.91 -17.17 -13.63
N SER A 78 -18.66 -16.33 -14.64
CA SER A 78 -19.68 -15.39 -15.12
C SER A 78 -20.73 -16.20 -15.90
N PRO A 79 -22.04 -16.08 -15.58
CA PRO A 79 -23.06 -16.44 -16.56
C PRO A 79 -22.85 -15.57 -17.80
N ASP A 80 -23.30 -16.00 -18.99
CA ASP A 80 -23.27 -15.22 -20.24
C ASP A 80 -24.18 -13.97 -20.13
N THR A 81 -23.83 -13.05 -19.24
CA THR A 81 -24.41 -11.73 -19.13
C THR A 81 -23.62 -10.86 -20.09
N PRO A 82 -24.25 -10.21 -21.08
CA PRO A 82 -23.53 -9.44 -22.09
C PRO A 82 -23.08 -8.09 -21.52
N VAL A 83 -22.30 -8.11 -20.45
CA VAL A 83 -21.56 -6.95 -19.98
C VAL A 83 -20.37 -6.77 -20.91
N THR A 84 -20.18 -5.54 -21.39
CA THR A 84 -19.05 -5.22 -22.27
C THR A 84 -17.73 -5.56 -21.56
N GLN A 85 -16.80 -6.13 -22.32
CA GLN A 85 -15.47 -6.57 -21.83
C GLN A 85 -15.47 -7.75 -20.84
N ASP A 86 -16.62 -8.31 -20.44
CA ASP A 86 -16.67 -9.46 -19.51
C ASP A 86 -16.10 -10.76 -20.10
N ARG A 87 -15.98 -10.83 -21.44
CA ARG A 87 -15.34 -11.95 -22.14
C ARG A 87 -13.82 -11.79 -22.30
N HIS A 88 -13.22 -10.73 -21.78
CA HIS A 88 -11.77 -10.64 -21.70
C HIS A 88 -11.22 -11.71 -20.75
N LEU A 89 -9.92 -12.01 -20.84
CA LEU A 89 -9.30 -12.91 -19.88
C LEU A 89 -9.11 -12.19 -18.53
N PHE A 90 -9.27 -12.95 -17.45
CA PHE A 90 -9.21 -12.49 -16.07
C PHE A 90 -7.85 -12.76 -15.47
N MET A 91 -7.35 -11.80 -14.70
CA MET A 91 -6.14 -11.94 -13.88
C MET A 91 -6.56 -12.05 -12.43
N LEU A 92 -6.46 -13.26 -11.85
CA LEU A 92 -6.97 -13.53 -10.51
C LEU A 92 -5.98 -13.10 -9.44
N THR A 93 -6.46 -12.30 -8.49
CA THR A 93 -5.67 -11.82 -7.35
C THR A 93 -6.54 -11.75 -6.11
N THR A 94 -6.06 -12.30 -4.99
CA THR A 94 -6.64 -12.10 -3.67
C THR A 94 -5.81 -11.10 -2.88
N VAL A 95 -6.47 -10.22 -2.14
CA VAL A 95 -5.84 -9.18 -1.30
C VAL A 95 -6.57 -9.09 0.02
N ASP A 96 -5.86 -9.25 1.12
CA ASP A 96 -6.31 -8.86 2.46
C ASP A 96 -6.19 -7.34 2.60
N VAL A 97 -7.33 -6.68 2.44
CA VAL A 97 -7.43 -5.22 2.40
C VAL A 97 -7.20 -4.60 3.77
N ASP A 98 -7.65 -5.25 4.83
CA ASP A 98 -7.58 -4.69 6.19
C ASP A 98 -6.16 -4.81 6.73
N ALA A 99 -5.52 -5.96 6.55
CA ALA A 99 -4.11 -6.12 6.86
C ALA A 99 -3.25 -5.17 6.03
N PHE A 100 -3.55 -4.99 4.74
CA PHE A 100 -2.85 -4.01 3.91
C PHE A 100 -2.99 -2.59 4.48
N LYS A 101 -4.21 -2.12 4.78
CA LYS A 101 -4.46 -0.79 5.35
C LYS A 101 -3.75 -0.60 6.69
N TYR A 102 -3.75 -1.62 7.55
CA TYR A 102 -3.02 -1.59 8.82
C TYR A 102 -1.51 -1.46 8.60
N TRP A 103 -0.93 -2.33 7.79
CA TRP A 103 0.52 -2.34 7.57
C TRP A 103 1.00 -1.09 6.80
N PHE A 104 0.22 -0.62 5.84
CA PHE A 104 0.55 0.56 5.04
C PHE A 104 0.29 1.87 5.79
N GLY A 105 -0.91 2.05 6.35
CA GLY A 105 -1.33 3.28 7.01
C GLY A 105 -0.77 3.43 8.43
N VAL A 106 -0.96 2.41 9.27
CA VAL A 106 -0.57 2.46 10.69
C VAL A 106 0.92 2.15 10.87
N LYS A 107 1.41 1.06 10.26
CA LYS A 107 2.81 0.62 10.41
C LYS A 107 3.78 1.23 9.40
N ARG A 108 3.28 1.99 8.43
CA ARG A 108 4.09 2.72 7.42
C ARG A 108 5.07 1.80 6.67
N CYS A 109 4.58 0.66 6.19
CA CYS A 109 5.36 -0.28 5.40
C CYS A 109 5.95 0.33 4.12
N ARG A 110 7.13 -0.17 3.73
CA ARG A 110 7.68 0.06 2.39
C ARG A 110 6.92 -0.78 1.36
N LEU A 111 6.90 -0.36 0.11
CA LEU A 111 6.19 -1.04 -0.97
C LEU A 111 7.11 -1.31 -2.16
N SER A 112 7.12 -2.56 -2.63
CA SER A 112 7.82 -2.95 -3.85
C SER A 112 6.98 -2.63 -5.09
N VAL A 113 7.62 -2.39 -6.24
CA VAL A 113 6.92 -1.98 -7.48
C VAL A 113 5.92 -3.04 -7.98
N GLY A 114 6.25 -4.33 -7.84
CA GLY A 114 5.35 -5.42 -8.24
C GLY A 114 3.99 -5.37 -7.52
N PRO A 115 3.95 -5.51 -6.18
CA PRO A 115 2.73 -5.32 -5.40
C PRO A 115 2.04 -3.98 -5.66
N TRP A 116 2.79 -2.88 -5.79
CA TRP A 116 2.20 -1.57 -6.08
C TRP A 116 1.36 -1.61 -7.36
N ASN A 117 1.90 -2.17 -8.45
CA ASN A 117 1.17 -2.25 -9.71
C ASN A 117 -0.14 -3.06 -9.59
N ILE A 118 -0.16 -4.12 -8.76
CA ILE A 118 -1.35 -4.94 -8.51
C ILE A 118 -2.38 -4.15 -7.70
N LEU A 119 -1.96 -3.53 -6.60
CA LEU A 119 -2.82 -2.71 -5.74
C LEU A 119 -3.38 -1.47 -6.47
N ALA A 120 -2.66 -0.98 -7.48
CA ALA A 120 -3.15 0.08 -8.35
C ALA A 120 -4.29 -0.39 -9.26
N LYS A 121 -4.25 -1.63 -9.73
CA LYS A 121 -5.34 -2.23 -10.52
C LYS A 121 -6.59 -2.52 -9.68
N SER A 122 -6.43 -2.73 -8.37
CA SER A 122 -7.56 -2.91 -7.44
C SER A 122 -8.16 -1.60 -6.91
N GLY A 123 -7.62 -0.44 -7.30
CA GLY A 123 -8.08 0.87 -6.83
C GLY A 123 -7.66 1.24 -5.40
N LEU A 124 -6.76 0.48 -4.78
CA LEU A 124 -6.27 0.78 -3.41
C LEU A 124 -5.15 1.83 -3.39
N LEU A 125 -4.39 1.94 -4.48
CA LEU A 125 -3.29 2.90 -4.63
C LEU A 125 -3.35 3.56 -6.01
N PRO A 126 -2.75 4.75 -6.19
CA PRO A 126 -2.50 5.28 -7.52
C PRO A 126 -1.47 4.42 -8.26
N PRO A 127 -1.38 4.53 -9.61
CA PRO A 127 -0.32 3.91 -10.41
C PRO A 127 1.09 4.18 -9.88
N SER A 128 1.99 3.22 -10.06
CA SER A 128 3.35 3.35 -9.52
C SER A 128 4.21 4.30 -10.34
N TYR A 129 5.23 4.88 -9.72
CA TYR A 129 6.19 5.77 -10.40
C TYR A 129 6.96 5.10 -11.55
N ARG A 130 6.94 3.76 -11.66
CA ARG A 130 7.58 3.02 -12.77
C ARG A 130 6.65 2.75 -13.94
N GLN A 131 5.33 2.95 -13.79
CA GLN A 131 4.35 2.81 -14.86
C GLN A 131 4.34 4.08 -15.74
N ASN A 132 5.39 4.25 -16.53
CA ASN A 132 5.57 5.41 -17.39
C ASN A 132 4.89 5.22 -18.74
N SER A 133 4.05 6.18 -19.14
CA SER A 133 3.68 6.33 -20.55
C SER A 133 4.87 6.88 -21.32
N LYS A 134 5.33 6.16 -22.34
CA LYS A 134 6.44 6.62 -23.19
C LYS A 134 6.03 7.74 -24.17
N ILE A 135 4.72 8.02 -24.25
CA ILE A 135 4.15 9.04 -25.13
C ILE A 135 4.30 10.43 -24.50
N MET A 136 4.15 10.54 -23.17
CA MET A 136 4.20 11.81 -22.47
C MET A 136 5.55 11.98 -21.75
N PRO A 137 6.32 13.04 -22.04
CA PRO A 137 7.53 13.33 -21.30
C PRO A 137 7.21 13.75 -19.85
N LYS A 138 8.25 13.80 -19.01
CA LYS A 138 8.11 14.35 -17.66
C LYS A 138 7.80 15.85 -17.72
N PRO A 139 7.01 16.38 -16.78
CA PRO A 139 6.66 17.79 -16.76
C PRO A 139 7.88 18.68 -16.44
N ILE A 140 7.84 19.92 -16.94
CA ILE A 140 8.78 21.00 -16.61
C ILE A 140 8.07 21.97 -15.68
N PHE A 141 8.77 22.45 -14.65
CA PHE A 141 8.19 23.32 -13.63
C PHE A 141 8.88 24.69 -13.63
N ASP A 142 8.07 25.74 -13.64
CA ASP A 142 8.49 27.12 -13.42
C ASP A 142 7.68 27.72 -12.26
N LYS A 143 8.38 28.27 -11.27
CA LYS A 143 7.80 28.83 -10.06
C LYS A 143 6.85 30.00 -10.35
N ALA A 144 7.19 30.86 -11.31
CA ALA A 144 6.39 32.04 -11.61
C ALA A 144 5.00 31.66 -12.14
N ASN A 145 4.95 30.72 -13.09
CA ASN A 145 3.69 30.22 -13.65
C ASN A 145 2.87 29.40 -12.63
N LEU A 146 3.53 28.59 -11.79
CA LEU A 146 2.85 27.88 -10.70
C LEU A 146 2.20 28.84 -9.69
N MET A 147 2.87 29.95 -9.38
CA MET A 147 2.33 30.96 -8.46
C MET A 147 1.09 31.64 -9.04
N LYS A 148 1.08 31.95 -10.34
CA LYS A 148 -0.11 32.50 -11.01
C LYS A 148 -1.31 31.55 -10.89
N TYR A 149 -1.11 30.26 -11.13
CA TYR A 149 -2.15 29.25 -10.98
C TYR A 149 -2.64 29.13 -9.52
N TYR A 150 -1.71 29.17 -8.56
CA TYR A 150 -2.05 29.11 -7.13
C TYR A 150 -2.90 30.31 -6.68
N LEU A 151 -2.50 31.53 -7.05
CA LEU A 151 -3.24 32.74 -6.68
C LEU A 151 -4.62 32.80 -7.31
N ALA A 152 -4.81 32.20 -8.49
CA ALA A 152 -6.11 32.11 -9.15
C ALA A 152 -7.10 31.16 -8.44
N ASN A 153 -6.62 30.04 -7.88
CA ASN A 153 -7.49 28.92 -7.48
C ASN A 153 -7.33 28.46 -6.01
N ARG A 154 -6.72 29.27 -5.14
CA ARG A 154 -6.52 28.87 -3.72
C ARG A 154 -7.86 28.74 -2.97
N LYS A 155 -8.00 27.67 -2.18
CA LYS A 155 -9.14 27.46 -1.28
C LYS A 155 -9.03 28.40 -0.06
N ASP A 156 -10.17 28.66 0.59
CA ASP A 156 -10.20 29.32 1.90
C ASP A 156 -9.55 28.43 2.98
N LEU A 157 -8.87 29.04 3.94
CA LEU A 157 -8.14 28.38 5.01
C LEU A 157 -9.06 27.47 5.84
N ARG A 158 -10.26 27.96 6.20
CA ARG A 158 -11.23 27.18 6.98
C ARG A 158 -11.67 25.90 6.27
N VAL A 159 -11.87 25.98 4.96
CA VAL A 159 -12.25 24.83 4.13
C VAL A 159 -11.11 23.82 4.07
N GLN A 160 -9.88 24.31 3.88
CA GLN A 160 -8.68 23.47 3.85
C GLN A 160 -8.43 22.76 5.19
N GLU A 161 -8.59 23.46 6.31
CA GLU A 161 -8.46 22.88 7.65
C GLU A 161 -9.54 21.84 7.94
N ARG A 162 -10.78 22.11 7.52
CA ARG A 162 -11.88 21.16 7.67
C ARG A 162 -11.67 19.90 6.82
N GLU A 163 -11.22 20.05 5.58
CA GLU A 163 -10.87 18.94 4.69
C GLU A 163 -9.75 18.08 5.30
N ALA A 164 -8.69 18.73 5.81
CA ALA A 164 -7.60 18.03 6.49
C ALA A 164 -8.07 17.29 7.76
N TYR A 165 -8.97 17.87 8.55
CA TYR A 165 -9.54 17.22 9.72
C TYR A 165 -10.31 15.95 9.34
N LEU A 166 -11.21 16.04 8.36
CA LEU A 166 -12.04 14.91 7.95
C LEU A 166 -11.21 13.79 7.31
N ASN A 167 -10.14 14.13 6.59
CA ASN A 167 -9.28 13.15 5.91
C ASN A 167 -8.27 12.46 6.83
N TYR A 168 -7.70 13.17 7.82
CA TYR A 168 -6.56 12.67 8.59
C TYR A 168 -6.84 12.46 10.08
N LYS A 169 -7.92 13.04 10.64
CA LYS A 169 -8.26 12.92 12.06
C LYS A 169 -9.43 11.97 12.26
N ASN A 170 -10.63 12.45 11.97
CA ASN A 170 -11.85 11.67 12.14
C ASN A 170 -12.90 12.13 11.14
N SER A 171 -13.42 11.18 10.36
CA SER A 171 -14.48 11.42 9.38
C SER A 171 -15.88 11.27 9.99
N ILE A 172 -16.02 10.59 11.13
CA ILE A 172 -17.30 10.35 11.82
C ILE A 172 -17.50 11.48 12.84
N VAL A 173 -18.09 12.58 12.38
CA VAL A 173 -18.37 13.77 13.18
C VAL A 173 -19.86 13.87 13.49
N LYS A 174 -20.20 14.07 14.77
CA LYS A 174 -21.61 14.14 15.18
C LYS A 174 -22.28 15.42 14.70
N THR A 175 -23.45 15.27 14.08
CA THR A 175 -24.31 16.39 13.64
C THR A 175 -25.02 17.05 14.83
N PRO A 176 -25.57 18.28 14.66
CA PRO A 176 -26.34 18.93 15.72
C PRO A 176 -27.57 18.11 16.16
N GLU A 177 -28.21 17.41 15.22
CA GLU A 177 -29.39 16.56 15.47
C GLU A 177 -29.04 15.35 16.33
N GLU A 178 -27.93 14.66 16.02
CA GLU A 178 -27.45 13.52 16.81
C GLU A 178 -27.10 13.95 18.24
N ARG A 179 -26.47 15.11 18.40
CA ARG A 179 -26.17 15.66 19.74
C ARG A 179 -27.43 16.01 20.52
N ALA A 180 -28.46 16.52 19.84
CA ALA A 180 -29.74 16.83 20.47
C ALA A 180 -30.52 15.57 20.85
N ALA A 181 -30.33 14.46 20.13
CA ALA A 181 -30.90 13.16 20.45
C ALA A 181 -30.16 12.44 21.60
N GLU A 182 -28.84 12.63 21.71
CA GLU A 182 -28.02 12.01 22.76
C GLU A 182 -28.04 12.75 24.11
N ARG A 183 -28.57 13.98 24.15
CA ARG A 183 -28.63 14.73 25.41
C ARG A 183 -29.49 13.99 26.43
N PRO A 184 -29.14 14.03 27.73
CA PRO A 184 -29.97 13.46 28.79
C PRO A 184 -31.43 13.93 28.67
N VAL A 185 -32.36 13.10 29.11
CA VAL A 185 -33.79 13.43 29.17
C VAL A 185 -34.22 13.38 30.64
N ALA A 186 -35.30 14.08 30.99
CA ALA A 186 -35.86 14.03 32.34
C ALA A 186 -36.07 12.58 32.81
N PRO A 187 -35.75 12.24 34.07
CA PRO A 187 -35.43 13.15 35.19
C PRO A 187 -33.96 13.59 35.29
N PHE A 188 -33.10 13.23 34.34
CA PHE A 188 -31.65 13.48 34.39
C PHE A 188 -31.20 14.71 33.58
N LEU A 189 -32.13 15.48 33.02
CA LEU A 189 -31.87 16.75 32.31
C LEU A 189 -31.55 17.88 33.30
#